data_AF-A0A3C0Z1E8-F1
#
_entry.id   AF-A0A3C0Z1E8-F1
#
_cell.length_a   1.000
_cell.length_b   1.000
_cell.length_c   1.000
_cell.angle_alpha   90.00
_cell.angle_beta   90.00
_cell.angle_gamma   90.00
#
_symmetry.space_group_name_H-M   'P 1'
#
loop_
_entity.id
_entity.type
_entity.pdbx_description
1 polymer ?
#
loop_
_entity_poly.entity_id
_entity_poly.type
_entity_poly.pdbx_seq_one_letter_code
_entity_poly.pdbx_strand_id
1 'polypeptide(L)' 'MQVDSLRQYMRRGIVVIIALAVLTAVEYVVAVGIDTGRFGILAVIAIVKTWLIVEYFMHLSKVWHVGE' A
#
# COMPACT_ATOMS: atom_id res chain seq x y z
N MET A 1 -2.62 -30.16 -3.10
CA MET A 1 -3.41 -28.98 -3.51
C MET A 1 -3.23 -27.77 -2.56
N GLN A 2 -2.20 -27.73 -1.69
CA GLN A 2 -1.96 -26.57 -0.80
C GLN A 2 -1.06 -25.51 -1.44
N VAL A 3 -0.13 -25.87 -2.34
CA VAL A 3 0.80 -24.94 -3.01
C VAL A 3 0.13 -23.88 -3.91
N ASP A 4 -1.07 -24.15 -4.41
CA ASP A 4 -1.77 -23.27 -5.35
C ASP A 4 -2.29 -21.99 -4.67
N SER A 5 -2.76 -22.10 -3.43
CA SER A 5 -3.25 -20.94 -2.66
C SER A 5 -2.09 -20.01 -2.26
N LEU A 6 -0.93 -20.58 -1.90
CA LEU A 6 0.28 -19.83 -1.54
C LEU A 6 0.79 -19.00 -2.74
N ARG A 7 0.76 -19.56 -3.95
CA ARG A 7 1.07 -18.81 -5.19
C ARG A 7 0.12 -17.64 -5.40
N GLN A 8 -1.17 -17.80 -5.10
CA GLN A 8 -2.16 -16.73 -5.26
C GLN A 8 -1.95 -15.58 -4.26
N TYR A 9 -1.67 -15.89 -2.99
CA TYR A 9 -1.34 -14.88 -1.98
C TYR A 9 -0.04 -14.14 -2.33
N MET A 10 0.99 -14.86 -2.79
CA MET A 10 2.26 -14.26 -3.22
C MET A 10 2.09 -13.33 -4.43
N ARG A 11 1.28 -13.73 -5.43
CA ARG A 11 0.96 -12.87 -6.58
C ARG A 11 0.28 -11.58 -6.17
N ARG A 12 -0.66 -11.64 -5.23
CA ARG A 12 -1.34 -10.43 -4.70
C ARG A 12 -0.34 -9.51 -4.01
N GLY A 13 0.51 -10.04 -3.13
CA GLY A 13 1.56 -9.25 -2.46
C GLY A 13 2.51 -8.55 -3.43
N ILE A 14 2.95 -9.23 -4.49
CA ILE A 14 3.83 -8.65 -5.51
C ILE A 14 3.14 -7.49 -6.25
N VAL A 15 1.88 -7.65 -6.64
CA VAL A 15 1.12 -6.58 -7.30
C VAL A 15 0.99 -5.35 -6.41
N VAL A 16 0.73 -5.54 -5.12
CA VAL A 16 0.61 -4.42 -4.16
C VAL A 16 1.97 -3.75 -3.93
N ILE A 17 3.07 -4.50 -3.85
CA ILE A 17 4.43 -3.92 -3.78
C ILE A 17 4.72 -3.04 -5.00
N ILE A 18 4.36 -3.50 -6.21
CA ILE A 18 4.55 -2.71 -7.43
C ILE A 18 3.72 -1.43 -7.37
N ALA A 19 2.46 -1.51 -6.92
CA ALA A 19 1.62 -0.33 -6.75
C ALA A 19 2.21 0.67 -5.73
N LEU A 20 2.73 0.19 -4.60
CA LEU A 20 3.42 1.02 -3.61
C LEU A 20 4.69 1.66 -4.16
N ALA A 21 5.46 0.94 -4.98
CA ALA A 21 6.65 1.47 -5.64
C ALA A 21 6.30 2.60 -6.62
N VAL A 22 5.27 2.43 -7.45
CA VAL A 22 4.76 3.48 -8.34
C VAL A 22 4.30 4.69 -7.55
N LEU A 23 3.55 4.48 -6.46
CA LEU A 23 3.04 5.56 -5.63
C LEU A 23 4.18 6.34 -4.94
N THR A 24 5.27 5.67 -4.61
CA THR A 24 6.51 6.28 -4.10
C THR A 24 7.21 7.11 -5.17
N ALA A 25 7.25 6.65 -6.43
CA ALA A 25 7.80 7.43 -7.52
C ALA A 25 6.99 8.71 -7.78
N VAL A 26 5.65 8.62 -7.74
CA VAL A 26 4.76 9.78 -7.86
C VAL A 26 4.98 10.76 -6.71
N GLU A 27 5.11 10.26 -5.49
CA GLU A 27 5.42 11.08 -4.31
C GLU A 27 6.72 11.88 -4.50
N TYR A 28 7.77 11.23 -5.00
CA TYR A 28 9.04 11.90 -5.28
C TYR A 28 8.89 13.02 -6.29
N VAL A 29 8.19 12.77 -7.41
CA VAL A 29 7.94 13.79 -8.44
C VAL A 29 7.14 14.95 -7.88
N VAL A 30 6.10 14.69 -7.08
CA VAL A 30 5.30 15.74 -6.43
C VAL A 30 6.13 16.54 -5.44
N ALA A 31 6.97 15.87 -4.64
CA ALA A 31 7.79 16.52 -3.62
C ALA A 31 8.84 17.46 -4.21
N VAL A 32 9.40 17.09 -5.37
CA VAL A 32 10.45 17.84 -6.05
C VAL A 32 9.90 18.87 -7.06
N GLY A 33 8.77 18.58 -7.70
CA GLY A 33 8.24 19.36 -8.83
C GLY A 33 7.11 20.35 -8.49
N ILE A 34 6.57 20.33 -7.28
CA ILE A 34 5.46 21.20 -6.88
C ILE A 34 5.89 22.08 -5.70
N ASP A 35 5.88 23.39 -5.89
CA ASP A 35 6.25 24.37 -4.85
C ASP A 35 5.08 24.69 -3.91
N THR A 36 3.86 24.77 -4.43
CA THR A 36 2.66 25.16 -3.66
C THR A 36 1.67 24.01 -3.52
N GLY A 37 1.13 23.78 -2.33
CA GLY A 37 0.11 22.75 -2.10
C GLY A 37 0.65 21.31 -2.03
N ARG A 38 1.97 21.10 -2.16
CA ARG A 38 2.62 19.78 -2.09
C ARG A 38 2.25 18.98 -0.84
N PHE A 39 2.09 19.66 0.30
CA PHE A 39 1.74 18.99 1.57
C PHE A 39 0.42 18.22 1.47
N GLY A 40 -0.63 18.82 0.89
CA GLY A 40 -1.93 18.16 0.77
C GLY A 40 -1.87 16.93 -0.14
N ILE A 41 -1.18 17.04 -1.27
CA ILE A 41 -1.02 15.95 -2.23
C ILE A 41 -0.21 14.80 -1.60
N LEU A 42 0.91 15.11 -0.93
CA LEU A 42 1.75 14.13 -0.25
C LEU A 42 1.01 13.46 0.93
N ALA A 43 0.19 14.21 1.67
CA ALA A 43 -0.62 13.66 2.75
C ALA A 43 -1.64 12.63 2.24
N VAL A 44 -2.33 12.93 1.13
CA VAL A 44 -3.26 11.97 0.49
C VAL A 44 -2.51 10.71 0.03
N ILE A 45 -1.36 10.88 -0.63
CA ILE A 45 -0.50 9.78 -1.06
C ILE A 45 -0.06 8.92 0.14
N ALA A 46 0.31 9.53 1.27
CA ALA A 46 0.71 8.83 2.49
C ALA A 46 -0.43 8.02 3.12
N ILE A 47 -1.66 8.56 3.12
CA ILE A 47 -2.85 7.85 3.61
C ILE A 47 -3.13 6.62 2.74
N VAL A 48 -3.13 6.78 1.42
CA VAL A 48 -3.38 5.68 0.47
C VAL A 48 -2.33 4.57 0.62
N LYS A 49 -1.04 4.93 0.73
CA LYS A 49 0.04 3.96 1.00
C LYS A 49 -0.18 3.22 2.32
N THR A 50 -0.48 3.96 3.38
CA THR A 50 -0.70 3.37 4.71
C THR A 50 -1.85 2.38 4.67
N TRP A 51 -2.96 2.72 4.02
CA TRP A 51 -4.10 1.81 3.87
C TRP A 51 -3.75 0.53 3.10
N LEU A 52 -3.05 0.64 1.96
CA LEU A 52 -2.55 -0.51 1.20
C LEU A 52 -1.62 -1.41 2.04
N ILE A 53 -0.74 -0.80 2.84
CA ILE A 53 0.18 -1.56 3.70
C ILE A 53 -0.58 -2.28 4.81
N VAL A 54 -1.53 -1.59 5.46
CA VAL A 54 -2.31 -2.16 6.56
C VAL A 54 -3.20 -3.31 6.10
N GLU A 55 -3.82 -3.20 4.92
CA GLU A 55 -4.74 -4.21 4.41
C GLU A 55 -4.01 -5.46 3.88
N TYR A 56 -2.93 -5.25 3.12
CA TYR A 56 -2.31 -6.33 2.36
C TYR A 56 -1.04 -6.91 3.00
N PHE A 57 -0.30 -6.13 3.78
CA PHE A 57 0.95 -6.59 4.41
C PHE A 57 0.81 -6.77 5.92
N MET A 58 0.08 -5.87 6.59
CA MET A 58 -0.20 -6.06 8.01
C MET A 58 -1.38 -7.01 8.20
N HIS A 59 -1.29 -7.88 9.19
CA HIS A 59 -2.39 -8.79 9.54
C HIS A 59 -3.41 -8.11 10.46
N LEU A 60 -3.40 -6.77 10.54
CA LEU A 60 -4.34 -5.98 11.35
C LEU A 60 -5.80 -6.22 10.91
N SER A 61 -6.03 -6.50 9.63
CA SER A 61 -7.32 -6.96 9.11
C SER A 61 -7.81 -8.28 9.73
N LYS A 62 -6.90 -9.15 10.19
CA LYS A 62 -7.22 -10.40 10.88
C LYS A 62 -7.41 -10.23 12.38
N VAL A 63 -6.70 -9.30 13.02
CA VAL A 63 -6.82 -9.04 14.48
C VAL A 63 -8.20 -8.49 14.83
N TRP A 64 -8.83 -7.71 13.94
CA TRP A 64 -10.18 -7.17 14.14
C TRP A 64 -11.29 -8.25 14.20
N HIS A 65 -11.05 -9.45 13.65
CA HIS A 65 -12.03 -10.54 13.64
C HIS A 65 -11.94 -11.50 14.85
N VAL A 66 -11.00 -11.27 15.78
CA VAL A 66 -10.81 -12.13 16.98
C VAL A 66 -11.62 -11.60 18.18
N GLY A 67 -12.50 -10.62 17.96
CA GLY A 67 -13.29 -9.94 19.01
C GLY A 67 -14.78 -10.28 19.06
N GLU A 68 -15.25 -11.33 18.36
CA GLU A 68 -16.60 -11.87 18.48
C GLU A 68 -16.58 -13.34 18.93
#